data_AF-A0A9N7Z8I7-F1
#
_entry.id   AF-A0A9N7Z8I7-F1
#
_cell.length_a   1.000
_cell.length_b   1.000
_cell.length_c   1.000
_cell.angle_alpha   90.00
_cell.angle_beta   90.00
_cell.angle_gamma   90.00
#
_symmetry.space_group_name_H-M   'P 1'
#
loop_
_entity.id
_entity.type
_entity.pdbx_description
1 polymer ?
#
loop_
_entity_poly.entity_id
_entity_poly.type
_entity_poly.pdbx_seq_one_letter_code
_entity_poly.pdbx_strand_id
1 'polypeptide(L)'
;MIWGAFSFNGTMELQVVQGRQTAAGYVEMLQRASLMTEGPRLCGNDWVFQQDNAPIHNARLTKTFFQENNITLLDHPACSPDLNPIENIWGWMAREVYKNGLQFQTVDALRY
;
A
#
# COMPACT_ATOMS: atom_id res chain seq x y z
N MET A 1 10.55 -5.56 -0.11
CA MET A 1 9.39 -4.99 -0.82
C MET A 1 9.04 -3.67 -0.16
N ILE A 2 8.39 -2.75 -0.87
CA ILE A 2 7.87 -1.50 -0.30
C ILE A 2 6.35 -1.56 -0.37
N TRP A 3 5.68 -1.03 0.66
CA TRP A 3 4.25 -0.76 0.65
C TRP A 3 4.04 0.75 0.75
N GLY A 4 2.99 1.25 0.11
CA GLY A 4 2.58 2.64 0.19
C GLY A 4 1.11 2.77 -0.12
N ALA A 5 0.56 3.94 0.23
CA ALA A 5 -0.79 4.33 -0.09
C ALA A 5 -0.81 5.85 -0.36
N PHE A 6 -1.81 6.30 -1.12
CA PHE A 6 -1.97 7.70 -1.46
C PHE A 6 -3.44 8.04 -1.69
N SER A 7 -3.70 9.34 -1.76
CA SER A 7 -4.97 9.94 -2.12
C SER A 7 -4.72 11.12 -3.07
N PHE A 8 -5.79 11.76 -3.52
CA PHE A 8 -5.68 13.05 -4.22
C PHE A 8 -4.92 14.12 -3.42
N ASN A 9 -5.05 14.12 -2.09
CA ASN A 9 -4.46 15.13 -1.21
C ASN A 9 -3.02 14.82 -0.76
N GLY A 10 -2.45 13.70 -1.20
CA GLY A 10 -1.06 13.35 -0.91
C GLY A 10 -0.84 11.88 -0.58
N THR A 11 0.38 11.57 -0.15
CA THR A 11 0.88 10.22 0.08
C THR A 11 1.01 9.89 1.57
N MET A 12 0.92 8.61 1.90
CA MET A 12 1.39 8.06 3.18
C MET A 12 2.89 7.76 3.10
N GLU A 13 3.52 7.63 4.27
CA GLU A 13 4.93 7.22 4.35
C GLU A 13 5.12 5.79 3.86
N LEU A 14 6.15 5.59 3.03
CA LEU A 14 6.50 4.27 2.49
C LEU A 14 6.97 3.33 3.61
N GLN A 15 6.39 2.14 3.62
CA GLN A 15 6.73 1.09 4.59
C GLN A 15 7.65 0.06 3.96
N VAL A 16 8.80 -0.20 4.59
CA VAL A 16 9.65 -1.33 4.22
C VAL A 16 9.00 -2.62 4.70
N VAL A 17 8.81 -3.54 3.76
CA VAL A 17 8.23 -4.86 4.01
C VAL A 17 9.31 -5.92 3.84
N GLN A 18 9.65 -6.56 4.97
CA GLN A 18 10.69 -7.59 5.03
C GLN A 18 10.09 -8.99 4.83
N GLY A 19 10.78 -9.81 4.03
CA GLY A 19 10.40 -11.19 3.79
C GLY A 19 9.06 -11.37 3.09
N ARG A 20 8.53 -12.59 3.16
CA ARG A 20 7.21 -12.94 2.63
C ARG A 20 6.13 -12.42 3.55
N GLN A 21 5.17 -11.68 3.00
CA GLN A 21 4.03 -11.20 3.76
C GLN A 21 3.01 -12.31 4.07
N THR A 22 2.48 -12.23 5.28
CA THR A 22 1.32 -13.01 5.75
C THR A 22 0.16 -12.05 6.02
N ALA A 23 -1.05 -12.57 6.20
CA ALA A 23 -2.18 -11.73 6.58
C ALA A 23 -1.94 -10.98 7.91
N ALA A 24 -1.27 -11.63 8.88
CA ALA A 24 -0.91 -11.00 10.15
C ALA A 24 0.12 -9.88 9.96
N GLY A 25 1.18 -10.14 9.20
CA GLY A 25 2.19 -9.13 8.88
C GLY A 25 1.61 -7.94 8.10
N TYR A 26 0.61 -8.19 7.27
CA TYR A 26 -0.10 -7.13 6.55
C TYR A 26 -0.90 -6.24 7.51
N VAL A 27 -1.66 -6.84 8.43
CA VAL A 27 -2.40 -6.08 9.47
C VAL A 27 -1.44 -5.27 10.36
N GLU A 28 -0.35 -5.89 10.82
CA GLU A 28 0.69 -5.17 11.60
C GLU A 28 1.29 -4.01 10.81
N MET A 29 1.49 -4.17 9.51
CA MET A 29 1.98 -3.12 8.64
C MET A 29 0.96 -1.98 8.51
N LEU A 30 -0.33 -2.26 8.30
CA LEU A 30 -1.37 -1.23 8.25
C LEU A 30 -1.47 -0.44 9.55
N GLN A 31 -1.31 -1.12 10.69
CA GLN A 31 -1.25 -0.49 12.01
C GLN A 31 -0.03 0.41 12.16
N ARG A 32 1.16 -0.09 11.79
CA ARG A 32 2.41 0.68 11.82
C ARG A 32 2.36 1.90 10.89
N ALA A 33 1.74 1.76 9.72
CA ALA A 33 1.49 2.84 8.77
C ALA A 33 0.45 3.86 9.26
N SER A 34 -0.15 3.64 10.44
CA SER A 34 -1.18 4.51 11.02
C SER A 34 -2.38 4.74 10.11
N LEU A 35 -2.82 3.70 9.38
CA LEU A 35 -3.89 3.82 8.37
C LEU A 35 -5.16 4.52 8.91
N MET A 36 -5.55 4.23 10.15
CA MET A 36 -6.75 4.77 10.79
C MET A 36 -6.66 6.27 11.06
N THR A 37 -5.46 6.82 11.17
CA THR A 37 -5.22 8.27 11.35
C THR A 37 -4.96 8.93 10.00
N GLU A 38 -4.19 8.27 9.15
CA GLU A 38 -3.77 8.80 7.84
C GLU A 38 -4.90 8.82 6.82
N GLY A 39 -5.80 7.83 6.83
CA GLY A 39 -6.98 7.79 5.97
C GLY A 39 -7.85 9.04 6.12
N PRO A 40 -8.35 9.37 7.33
CA PRO A 40 -9.10 10.59 7.57
C PRO A 40 -8.30 11.87 7.30
N ARG A 41 -7.01 11.89 7.64
CA ARG A 41 -6.12 13.03 7.36
C ARG A 41 -6.05 13.36 5.87
N LEU A 42 -6.01 12.32 5.03
CA LEU A 42 -5.85 12.44 3.58
C LEU A 42 -7.19 12.59 2.83
N CYS A 43 -8.25 11.93 3.30
CA CYS A 43 -9.47 11.75 2.52
C CYS A 43 -10.74 12.28 3.23
N GLY A 44 -10.63 12.76 4.46
CA GLY A 44 -11.80 13.06 5.31
C GLY A 44 -12.41 11.80 5.93
N ASN A 45 -13.47 11.97 6.71
CA ASN A 45 -14.03 10.88 7.53
C ASN A 45 -14.72 9.78 6.72
N ASP A 46 -15.25 10.10 5.53
CA ASP A 46 -15.99 9.17 4.66
C ASP A 46 -15.10 8.57 3.56
N TRP A 47 -13.92 8.07 3.95
CA TRP A 47 -12.94 7.54 3.01
C TRP A 47 -13.14 6.05 2.73
N VAL A 48 -12.71 5.63 1.54
CA VAL A 48 -12.74 4.23 1.10
C VAL A 48 -11.32 3.78 0.80
N PHE A 49 -10.95 2.59 1.28
CA PHE A 49 -9.64 2.01 1.06
C PHE A 49 -9.64 1.07 -0.15
N GLN A 50 -8.74 1.32 -1.11
CA GLN A 50 -8.50 0.42 -2.23
C GLN A 50 -7.27 -0.46 -1.98
N GLN A 51 -7.43 -1.76 -2.18
CA GLN A 51 -6.34 -2.74 -2.21
C GLN A 51 -6.61 -3.79 -3.29
N ASP A 52 -5.57 -4.47 -3.77
CA ASP A 52 -5.75 -5.58 -4.71
C ASP A 52 -6.36 -6.83 -4.04
N ASN A 53 -6.69 -7.83 -4.84
CA ASN A 53 -7.31 -9.06 -4.37
C ASN A 53 -6.32 -10.16 -3.91
N ALA A 54 -5.06 -9.82 -3.59
CA ALA A 54 -4.09 -10.82 -3.14
C ALA A 54 -4.65 -11.69 -2.00
N PRO A 55 -4.28 -13.00 -1.92
CA PRO A 55 -4.83 -13.90 -0.91
C PRO A 55 -4.67 -13.41 0.54
N ILE A 56 -3.60 -12.65 0.83
CA ILE A 56 -3.38 -12.06 2.16
C ILE A 56 -4.32 -10.89 2.44
N HIS A 57 -4.66 -10.07 1.44
CA HIS A 57 -5.61 -8.95 1.59
C HIS A 57 -7.05 -9.45 1.73
N ASN A 58 -7.35 -10.58 1.09
CA ASN A 58 -8.64 -11.25 1.17
C ASN A 58 -8.76 -12.27 2.33
N ALA A 59 -7.71 -12.44 3.13
CA ALA A 59 -7.74 -13.36 4.27
C ALA A 59 -8.76 -12.91 5.32
N ARG A 60 -9.35 -13.88 6.03
CA ARG A 60 -10.33 -13.60 7.11
C ARG A 60 -9.80 -12.57 8.11
N LEU A 61 -8.55 -12.75 8.54
CA LEU A 61 -7.91 -11.85 9.51
C LEU A 61 -7.88 -10.39 9.01
N THR A 62 -7.50 -10.18 7.75
CA THR A 62 -7.42 -8.84 7.17
C THR A 62 -8.80 -8.22 6.98
N LYS A 63 -9.79 -9.00 6.52
CA LYS A 63 -11.19 -8.53 6.43
C LYS A 63 -11.75 -8.15 7.80
N THR A 64 -11.50 -8.97 8.83
CA THR A 64 -11.90 -8.67 10.21
C THR A 64 -11.26 -7.38 10.72
N PHE A 65 -9.97 -7.17 10.46
CA PHE A 65 -9.30 -5.91 10.82
C PHE A 65 -10.01 -4.68 10.23
N PHE A 66 -10.33 -4.69 8.93
CA PHE A 66 -11.03 -3.56 8.31
C PHE A 66 -12.44 -3.36 8.88
N GLN A 67 -13.17 -4.46 9.13
CA GLN A 67 -14.50 -4.41 9.73
C GLN A 67 -14.48 -3.83 11.15
N GLU A 68 -13.57 -4.29 12.01
CA GLU A 68 -13.45 -3.83 13.40
C GLU A 68 -13.04 -2.35 13.49
N ASN A 69 -12.34 -1.84 12.48
CA ASN A 69 -11.92 -0.44 12.41
C ASN A 69 -12.88 0.45 11.59
N ASN A 70 -14.04 -0.07 11.18
CA ASN A 70 -15.03 0.64 10.35
C ASN A 70 -14.45 1.22 9.05
N ILE A 71 -13.51 0.51 8.43
CA ILE A 71 -12.90 0.93 7.16
C ILE A 71 -13.66 0.25 6.02
N THR A 72 -14.19 1.07 5.11
CA THR A 72 -14.86 0.57 3.90
C THR A 72 -13.81 0.20 2.86
N LEU A 73 -13.90 -1.02 2.32
CA LEU A 73 -13.05 -1.47 1.21
C LEU A 73 -13.74 -1.19 -0.13
N LEU A 74 -12.97 -0.72 -1.11
CA LEU A 74 -13.42 -0.64 -2.49
C LEU A 74 -13.40 -2.05 -3.10
N ASP A 75 -14.52 -2.46 -3.69
CA ASP A 75 -14.57 -3.67 -4.50
C ASP A 75 -13.65 -3.51 -5.72
N HIS A 76 -12.61 -4.33 -5.77
CA HIS A 76 -11.64 -4.33 -6.85
C HIS A 76 -11.76 -5.65 -7.63
N PRO A 77 -11.79 -5.65 -8.98
CA PRO A 77 -11.82 -6.88 -9.76
C PRO A 77 -10.46 -7.60 -9.73
N ALA A 78 -10.50 -8.94 -9.87
CA ALA A 78 -9.29 -9.74 -9.93
C ALA A 78 -8.45 -9.39 -11.18
N CYS A 79 -7.13 -9.48 -11.06
CA CYS A 79 -6.18 -9.29 -12.17
C CYS A 79 -6.34 -7.95 -12.92
N SER A 80 -6.75 -6.89 -12.24
CA SER A 80 -7.02 -5.57 -12.85
C SER A 80 -6.11 -4.46 -12.31
N PRO A 81 -4.77 -4.60 -12.44
CA PRO A 81 -3.84 -3.58 -11.96
C PRO A 81 -4.02 -2.22 -12.65
N ASP A 82 -4.57 -2.20 -13.86
CA ASP A 82 -4.93 -1.00 -14.62
C ASP A 82 -5.99 -0.14 -13.92
N LEU A 83 -6.81 -0.74 -13.05
CA LEU A 83 -7.81 -0.04 -12.24
C LEU A 83 -7.27 0.39 -10.87
N ASN A 84 -5.99 0.13 -10.57
CA ASN A 84 -5.33 0.59 -9.37
C ASN A 84 -4.37 1.74 -9.69
N PRO A 85 -4.72 2.99 -9.35
CA PRO A 85 -3.92 4.14 -9.76
C PRO A 85 -2.53 4.19 -9.11
N ILE A 86 -2.28 3.41 -8.03
CA ILE A 86 -0.95 3.33 -7.42
C ILE A 86 0.08 2.68 -8.36
N GLU A 87 -0.35 1.83 -9.29
CA GLU A 87 0.54 1.18 -10.26
C GLU A 87 1.20 2.21 -11.19
N ASN A 88 0.51 3.30 -11.50
CA ASN A 88 1.09 4.41 -12.25
C ASN A 88 2.19 5.12 -11.46
N ILE A 89 2.00 5.29 -10.15
CA ILE A 89 3.00 5.91 -9.25
C ILE A 89 4.21 4.99 -9.14
N TRP A 90 4.03 3.69 -8.94
CA TRP A 90 5.14 2.73 -8.91
C TRP A 90 5.92 2.70 -10.22
N GLY A 91 5.23 2.72 -11.36
CA GLY A 91 5.86 2.81 -12.67
C GLY A 91 6.69 4.08 -12.84
N TRP A 92 6.17 5.23 -12.39
CA TRP A 92 6.91 6.49 -12.42
C TRP A 92 8.11 6.48 -11.47
N MET A 93 7.94 6.04 -10.22
CA MET A 93 9.02 5.96 -9.24
C MET A 93 10.15 5.05 -9.72
N ALA A 94 9.84 3.88 -10.29
CA ALA A 94 10.85 2.99 -10.83
C ALA A 94 11.67 3.67 -11.94
N ARG A 95 11.03 4.42 -12.84
CA ARG A 95 11.74 5.16 -13.90
C ARG A 95 12.66 6.24 -13.35
N GLU A 96 12.26 6.95 -12.29
CA GLU A 96 13.11 7.95 -11.66
C GLU A 96 14.27 7.33 -10.86
N VAL A 97 14.01 6.24 -10.12
CA VAL A 97 15.04 5.51 -9.36
C VAL A 97 16.13 4.96 -10.27
N TYR A 98 15.76 4.37 -11.41
CA TYR A 98 16.70 3.76 -12.36
C TYR A 98 17.04 4.66 -13.55
N LYS A 99 16.81 5.98 -13.41
CA LYS A 99 17.04 6.96 -14.46
C LYS A 99 18.48 6.89 -14.97
N ASN A 100 18.67 7.10 -16.27
CA ASN A 100 19.99 7.03 -16.93
C ASN A 100 20.72 5.69 -16.74
N GLY A 101 20.00 4.60 -16.43
CA GLY A 101 20.60 3.29 -16.20
C GLY A 101 21.31 3.15 -14.87
N LEU A 102 21.01 4.00 -13.87
CA LEU A 102 21.49 3.83 -12.51
C LEU A 102 21.18 2.41 -11.99
N GLN A 103 22.12 1.84 -11.24
CA GLN A 103 22.00 0.52 -10.64
C GLN A 103 22.46 0.57 -9.19
N PHE A 104 21.81 -0.20 -8.33
CA PHE A 104 22.10 -0.24 -6.90
C PHE A 104 22.61 -1.64 -6.53
N GLN A 105 23.75 -1.71 -5.86
CA GLN A 105 24.37 -2.98 -5.46
C GLN A 105 23.88 -3.47 -4.10
N THR A 106 23.25 -2.61 -3.30
CA THR A 106 22.73 -2.93 -1.97
C THR A 106 21.36 -2.30 -1.77
N VAL A 107 20.56 -2.89 -0.89
CA VAL A 107 19.25 -2.33 -0.50
C VAL A 107 19.43 -0.99 0.22
N ASP A 108 20.51 -0.81 0.98
CA ASP A 108 20.78 0.45 1.68
C ASP A 108 21.08 1.59 0.69
N ALA A 109 21.76 1.30 -0.42
CA ALA A 109 21.99 2.29 -1.47
C ALA A 109 20.69 2.73 -2.18
N LEU A 110 19.63 1.91 -2.14
CA LEU A 110 18.32 2.22 -2.71
C LEU A 110 17.45 3.09 -1.77
N ARG A 111 17.82 3.22 -0.49
CA ARG A 111 17.03 3.93 0.53
C ARG A 111 17.33 5.44 0.61
N TYR A 112 18.37 5.91 -0.08
CA TYR A 112 18.84 7.30 -0.13
C TYR A 112 18.78 7.82 -1.56
#